data_AF-A0A2H0H8Q9-F1
#
_entry.id   AF-A0A2H0H8Q9-F1
#
_cell.length_a   1.000
_cell.length_b   1.000
_cell.length_c   1.000
_cell.angle_alpha   90.00
_cell.angle_beta   90.00
_cell.angle_gamma   90.00
#
_symmetry.space_group_name_H-M   'P 1'
#
loop_
_entity.id
_entity.type
_entity.pdbx_description
1 polymer ?
#
loop_
_entity_poly.entity_id
_entity_poly.type
_entity_poly.pdbx_seq_one_letter_code
_entity_poly.pdbx_strand_id
1 'polypeptide(L)' 'MKQFYQIKAKYPDALLLFRVGDFYETFGADAIRTSAILGIVLTKRRNGAASFVELAGFPYHSLDTYLPK' A
#
# COMPACT_ATOMS: atom_id res chain seq x y z
N MET A 1 -7.95 3.16 7.76
CA MET A 1 -7.22 4.30 7.16
C MET A 1 -6.59 5.27 8.18
N LYS A 2 -7.25 5.64 9.30
CA LYS A 2 -6.68 6.57 10.29
C LYS A 2 -5.28 6.19 10.80
N GLN A 3 -5.10 4.92 11.21
CA GLN A 3 -3.81 4.42 11.70
C GLN A 3 -2.71 4.44 10.62
N PHE A 4 -3.05 4.05 9.38
CA PHE A 4 -2.13 4.12 8.25
C PHE A 4 -1.60 5.55 8.07
N TYR A 5 -2.50 6.54 7.99
CA TYR A 5 -2.09 7.95 7.80
C TYR A 5 -1.29 8.50 8.98
N GLN A 6 -1.58 8.08 10.21
CA GLN A 6 -0.80 8.47 11.39
C GLN A 6 0.64 7.95 11.33
N ILE A 7 0.86 6.73 10.84
CA ILE A 7 2.21 6.16 10.68
C ILE A 7 2.89 6.80 9.46
N LYS A 8 2.19 6.94 8.33
CA LYS A 8 2.72 7.56 7.11
C LYS A 8 3.17 9.01 7.35
N ALA A 9 2.47 9.76 8.20
CA ALA A 9 2.87 11.12 8.57
C ALA A 9 4.25 11.20 9.25
N LYS A 10 4.71 10.11 9.88
CA LYS A 10 6.07 10.02 10.47
C LYS A 10 7.15 9.71 9.43
N TYR A 11 6.76 9.16 8.29
CA TYR A 11 7.66 8.72 7.21
C TYR A 11 7.11 9.17 5.84
N PRO A 12 7.04 10.49 5.59
CA PRO A 12 6.40 11.03 4.37
C PRO A 12 7.08 10.54 3.08
N ASP A 13 8.40 10.40 3.10
CA ASP A 13 9.21 10.07 1.91
C ASP A 13 9.36 8.57 1.64
N ALA A 14 9.04 7.71 2.63
CA ALA A 14 9.19 6.27 2.51
C ALA A 14 7.87 5.61 2.05
N LEU A 15 7.96 4.55 1.23
CA LEU A 15 6.80 3.68 0.98
C LEU A 15 6.44 2.93 2.25
N LEU A 16 5.19 3.05 2.71
CA LEU A 16 4.72 2.33 3.89
C LEU A 16 4.02 1.03 3.49
N LEU A 17 4.75 -0.08 3.57
CA LEU A 17 4.19 -1.44 3.47
C LEU A 17 3.36 -1.74 4.73
N PHE A 18 2.06 -1.47 4.67
CA PHE A 18 1.16 -1.65 5.80
C PHE A 18 0.57 -3.05 5.81
N ARG A 19 0.87 -3.84 6.84
CA ARG A 19 0.39 -5.23 6.92
C ARG A 19 -1.09 -5.27 7.28
N VAL A 20 -1.89 -5.88 6.40
CA VAL A 20 -3.32 -6.12 6.58
C VAL A 20 -3.58 -7.61 6.36
N GLY A 21 -3.69 -8.36 7.45
CA GLY A 21 -3.78 -9.82 7.40
C GLY A 21 -2.56 -10.43 6.70
N ASP A 22 -2.82 -11.14 5.61
CA ASP A 22 -1.81 -11.84 4.81
C ASP A 22 -1.21 -11.00 3.67
N PHE A 23 -1.45 -9.69 3.65
CA PHE A 23 -0.93 -8.80 2.61
C PHE A 23 -0.13 -7.64 3.20
N TYR A 24 0.90 -7.22 2.48
CA TYR A 24 1.43 -5.87 2.59
C TYR A 24 0.72 -4.98 1.58
N GLU A 25 0.01 -3.97 2.08
CA GLU A 25 -0.76 -3.02 1.28
C GLU A 25 -0.18 -1.61 1.39
N THR A 26 -0.22 -0.90 0.28
CA THR A 26 0.08 0.53 0.17
C THR A 26 -1.18 1.26 -0.31
N PHE A 27 -1.29 2.54 0.02
CA PHE A 27 -2.51 3.31 -0.24
C PHE A 27 -2.22 4.68 -0.87
N GLY A 28 -3.15 5.18 -1.68
CA GLY A 28 -3.07 6.52 -2.29
C GLY A 28 -1.86 6.66 -3.22
N ALA A 29 -1.05 7.69 -3.03
CA ALA A 29 0.13 7.92 -3.87
C ALA A 29 1.18 6.80 -3.74
N ASP A 30 1.31 6.19 -2.55
CA ASP A 30 2.22 5.06 -2.35
C ASP A 30 1.75 3.84 -3.15
N ALA A 31 0.43 3.64 -3.31
CA ALA A 31 -0.11 2.57 -4.13
C ALA A 31 0.26 2.72 -5.60
N ILE A 32 0.12 3.93 -6.14
CA ILE A 32 0.47 4.23 -7.54
C ILE A 32 1.97 4.01 -7.79
N ARG A 33 2.82 4.41 -6.84
CA ARG A 33 4.27 4.18 -6.94
C ARG A 33 4.60 2.69 -6.84
N THR A 34 4.02 1.99 -5.87
CA THR A 34 4.25 0.57 -5.63
C THR A 34 3.81 -0.28 -6.81
N SER A 35 2.66 0.02 -7.42
CA SER A 35 2.19 -0.69 -8.62
C SER A 35 3.14 -0.52 -9.80
N ALA A 36 3.65 0.70 -10.01
CA ALA A 36 4.59 1.01 -11.08
C ALA A 36 5.96 0.34 -10.87
N ILE A 37 6.53 0.42 -9.66
CA ILE A 37 7.85 -0.13 -9.34
C ILE A 37 7.83 -1.66 -9.39
N LEU A 38 6.83 -2.29 -8.76
CA LEU A 38 6.78 -3.73 -8.61
C LEU A 38 6.09 -4.46 -9.77
N GLY A 39 5.42 -3.71 -10.66
CA GLY A 39 4.64 -4.27 -11.77
C GLY A 39 3.40 -5.05 -11.31
N ILE A 40 2.79 -4.62 -10.20
CA ILE A 40 1.60 -5.27 -9.62
C ILE A 40 0.33 -4.46 -9.91
N VAL A 41 -0.83 -5.12 -9.76
CA VAL A 41 -2.13 -4.50 -10.06
C VAL A 41 -2.41 -3.34 -9.10
N LEU A 42 -2.73 -2.16 -9.66
CA LEU A 42 -3.32 -1.04 -8.94
C LEU A 42 -4.84 -1.24 -8.90
N THR A 43 -5.42 -1.26 -7.70
CA THR A 43 -6.87 -1.40 -7.46
C THR A 43 -7.37 -0.28 -6.57
N LYS A 44 -8.68 -0.26 -6.28
CA LYS A 44 -9.31 0.74 -5.41
C LYS A 44 -10.10 0.08 -4.30
N ARG A 45 -9.92 0.57 -3.08
CA ARG A 45 -10.67 0.17 -1.90
C ARG A 45 -11.72 1.23 -1.55
N ARG A 46 -12.93 0.80 -1.19
CA ARG A 46 -13.92 1.69 -0.58
C ARG A 46 -13.52 2.03 0.85
N ASN A 47 -13.47 3.32 1.16
CA ASN A 47 -13.24 3.85 2.49
C ASN A 47 -14.47 4.65 2.94
N GLY A 48 -15.45 3.96 3.51
CA GLY A 48 -16.71 4.54 3.98
C GLY A 48 -17.68 4.91 2.86
N ALA A 49 -18.58 5.86 3.14
CA ALA A 49 -19.79 6.11 2.36
C ALA A 49 -19.58 6.78 0.99
N ALA A 50 -18.40 7.34 0.66
CA ALA A 50 -18.25 8.08 -0.60
C ALA A 50 -16.82 8.19 -1.17
N SER A 51 -15.79 7.56 -0.58
CA SER A 51 -14.42 7.72 -1.06
C SER A 51 -13.75 6.41 -1.43
N PHE A 52 -13.16 6.37 -2.63
CA PHE A 52 -12.25 5.33 -3.06
C PHE A 52 -10.81 5.76 -2.76
N VAL A 53 -9.99 4.82 -2.35
CA VAL A 53 -8.55 5.00 -2.16
C VAL A 53 -7.82 4.00 -3.03
N GLU A 54 -6.84 4.48 -3.79
CA GLU A 54 -5.93 3.62 -4.55
C GLU A 54 -5.20 2.66 -3.60
N LEU A 55 -5.03 1.42 -4.04
CA LEU A 55 -4.47 0.32 -3.27
C LEU A 55 -3.60 -0.53 -4.19
N ALA A 56 -2.40 -0.87 -3.72
CA ALA A 56 -1.56 -1.87 -4.35
C ALA A 56 -0.89 -2.70 -3.26
N GLY A 57 -0.78 -4.01 -3.45
CA GLY A 57 -0.24 -4.89 -2.43
C GLY A 57 0.08 -6.28 -2.94
N PHE A 58 0.85 -7.00 -2.13
CA PHE A 58 1.27 -8.37 -2.42
C PHE A 58 1.21 -9.23 -1.14
N PRO A 59 1.14 -10.57 -1.27
CA PRO A 59 1.07 -11.46 -0.11
C PRO A 59 2.32 -11.34 0.78
N TYR A 60 2.17 -11.40 2.10
CA TYR A 60 3.26 -11.17 3.04
C TYR A 60 4.45 -12.13 2.83
N HIS A 61 4.18 -13.36 2.41
CA HIS A 61 5.19 -14.38 2.14
C HIS A 61 6.02 -14.07 0.88
N SER A 62 5.58 -13.12 0.04
CA SER A 62 6.30 -12.67 -1.15
C SER A 62 7.20 -11.47 -0.87
N LEU A 63 7.40 -11.08 0.40
CA LEU A 63 8.20 -9.91 0.76
C LEU A 63 9.62 -9.98 0.18
N ASP A 64 10.29 -11.12 0.32
CA ASP A 64 11.67 -11.30 -0.17
C ASP A 64 11.78 -11.21 -1.70
N THR A 65 10.68 -11.43 -2.41
CA THR A 65 10.61 -11.27 -3.87
C THR A 65 10.45 -9.82 -4.30
N TYR A 66 9.75 -9.00 -3.51
CA TYR A 66 9.37 -7.64 -3.89
C TYR A 66 10.26 -6.56 -3.26
N LEU A 67 10.78 -6.79 -2.06
CA LEU A 67 11.58 -5.80 -1.33
C LEU A 67 12.90 -5.42 -2.03
N PRO A 68 13.62 -6.32 -2.73
CA PRO A 68 14.86 -5.95 -3.42
C PRO A 68 14.69 -5.19 -4.74
N LYS A 69 13.46 -5.08 -5.27
CA LYS A 69 13.17 -4.38 -6.53
C LYS A 69 13.07 -2.87 -6.33
#